data_AF-S6WD81-F1
#
_entry.id   AF-S6WD81-F1
#
_cell.length_a   1.000
_cell.length_b   1.000
_cell.length_c   1.000
_cell.angle_alpha   90.00
_cell.angle_beta   90.00
_cell.angle_gamma   90.00
#
_symmetry.space_group_name_H-M   'P 1'
#
loop_
_entity.id
_entity.type
_entity.pdbx_description
1 polymer ?
#
loop_
_entity_poly.entity_id
_entity_poly.type
_entity_poly.pdbx_seq_one_letter_code
_entity_poly.pdbx_strand_id
1 'polypeptide(L)' 'LRALTNPQDDAVFVSQQGKRLGPRAVQLRIKTAGERELGQNLHPHMLRHSFASHLLESSQDLRAVQELLGHA' A
#
# COMPACT_ATOMS: atom_id res chain seq x y z
N LEU A 1 -16.90 1.99 9.73
CA LEU A 1 -17.07 2.33 8.30
C LEU A 1 -17.39 1.09 7.47
N ARG A 2 -16.45 0.16 7.22
CA ARG A 2 -16.72 -1.08 6.46
C ARG A 2 -17.91 -1.90 6.96
N ALA A 3 -17.96 -2.16 8.26
CA ALA A 3 -19.06 -2.91 8.91
C ALA A 3 -20.44 -2.25 8.79
N LEU A 4 -20.48 -0.96 8.41
CA LEU A 4 -21.70 -0.18 8.28
C LEU A 4 -22.16 -0.05 6.82
N THR A 5 -21.34 -0.45 5.84
CA THR A 5 -21.53 -0.04 4.44
C THR A 5 -21.61 -1.19 3.42
N ASN A 6 -21.67 -2.45 3.87
CA ASN A 6 -21.70 -3.67 3.03
C ASN A 6 -21.01 -3.50 1.65
N PRO A 7 -19.68 -3.35 1.64
CA PRO A 7 -18.96 -2.92 0.45
C PRO A 7 -18.99 -3.97 -0.67
N GLN A 8 -19.00 -3.50 -1.92
CA GLN A 8 -18.92 -4.34 -3.11
C GLN A 8 -17.68 -5.25 -3.08
N ASP A 9 -17.88 -6.51 -3.49
CA ASP A 9 -16.89 -7.61 -3.52
C ASP A 9 -15.99 -7.65 -2.27
N ASP A 10 -16.63 -7.58 -1.10
CA ASP A 10 -16.02 -7.72 0.23
C ASP A 10 -14.82 -6.81 0.50
N ALA A 11 -14.73 -5.67 -0.21
CA ALA A 11 -13.57 -4.80 -0.17
C ALA A 11 -13.11 -4.51 1.27
N VAL A 12 -11.85 -4.82 1.55
CA VAL A 12 -11.24 -4.58 2.86
C VAL A 12 -11.06 -3.08 3.12
N PHE A 13 -10.64 -2.35 2.08
CA PHE A 13 -10.43 -0.90 2.14
C PHE A 13 -11.58 -0.16 1.46
N VAL A 14 -12.25 0.71 2.22
CA VAL A 14 -13.39 1.50 1.77
C VAL A 14 -13.15 2.99 1.95
N SER A 15 -13.74 3.81 1.10
CA SER A 15 -13.81 5.25 1.27
C SER A 15 -14.80 5.63 2.38
N GLN A 16 -14.85 6.91 2.74
CA GLN A 16 -15.84 7.41 3.70
C GLN A 16 -17.29 7.21 3.22
N GLN A 17 -17.50 7.13 1.90
CA GLN A 17 -18.79 6.85 1.27
C GLN A 17 -19.11 5.34 1.23
N GLY A 18 -18.28 4.48 1.84
CA GLY A 18 -18.50 3.03 1.90
C GLY A 18 -18.13 2.26 0.62
N LYS A 19 -17.67 2.93 -0.44
CA LYS A 19 -17.25 2.31 -1.70
C LYS A 19 -15.82 1.77 -1.63
N ARG A 20 -15.47 0.79 -2.47
CA ARG A 20 -14.09 0.30 -2.64
C ARG A 20 -13.10 1.45 -2.84
N LEU A 21 -12.00 1.44 -2.11
CA LEU A 21 -10.95 2.44 -2.27
C LEU A 21 -10.16 2.18 -3.56
N GLY A 22 -10.14 3.14 -4.48
CA GLY A 22 -9.43 3.03 -5.75
C GLY A 22 -7.93 3.35 -5.66
N PRO A 23 -7.11 2.91 -6.64
CA PRO A 23 -5.65 3.15 -6.65
C PRO A 23 -5.27 4.63 -6.58
N ARG A 24 -6.00 5.50 -7.29
CA ARG A 24 -5.76 6.95 -7.28
C ARG A 24 -5.92 7.56 -5.88
N ALA A 25 -6.92 7.10 -5.13
CA ALA A 25 -7.15 7.56 -3.76
C ALA A 25 -6.03 7.11 -2.82
N VAL A 26 -5.52 5.89 -2.99
CA VAL A 26 -4.35 5.39 -2.24
C VAL A 26 -3.10 6.22 -2.55
N GLN A 27 -2.83 6.47 -3.84
CA GLN A 27 -1.68 7.29 -4.26
C GLN A 27 -1.75 8.71 -3.67
N LEU A 28 -2.92 9.36 -3.72
CA LEU A 28 -3.08 10.71 -3.16
C LEU A 28 -2.85 10.73 -1.65
N ARG A 29 -3.39 9.74 -0.92
CA ARG A 29 -3.20 9.63 0.54
C ARG A 29 -1.74 9.43 0.92
N ILE A 30 -1.02 8.57 0.19
CA ILE A 30 0.42 8.34 0.42
C ILE A 30 1.21 9.62 0.13
N LYS A 31 0.90 10.32 -0.96
CA LYS A 31 1.53 11.60 -1.28
C LYS A 31 1.33 12.62 -0.16
N THR A 32 0.08 12.84 0.24
CA THR A 32 -0.25 13.79 1.31
C THR A 32 0.41 13.43 2.64
N ALA A 33 0.46 12.14 2.98
CA ALA A 33 1.17 11.68 4.18
C ALA A 33 2.68 11.91 4.06
N GLY A 34 3.28 11.64 2.90
CA GLY A 34 4.70 11.89 2.66
C GLY A 34 5.08 13.36 2.78
N GLU A 35 4.26 14.26 2.21
CA GLU A 35 4.48 15.70 2.29
C GLU A 35 4.36 16.19 3.73
N ARG A 36 3.37 15.69 4.48
CA ARG A 36 3.10 16.10 5.86
C ARG A 36 4.11 15.55 6.87
N GLU A 37 4.43 14.27 6.80
CA GLU A 37 5.20 13.57 7.84
C GLU A 37 6.70 13.52 7.53
N LEU A 38 7.08 13.53 6.24
CA LEU A 38 8.48 13.38 5.81
C LEU A 38 9.00 14.54 4.96
N GLY A 39 8.15 15.50 4.56
CA GLY A 39 8.51 16.55 3.60
C GLY A 39 8.86 16.01 2.21
N GLN A 40 8.38 14.82 1.85
CA GLN A 40 8.76 14.11 0.63
C GLN A 40 7.55 13.70 -0.21
N ASN A 41 7.69 13.74 -1.54
CA ASN A 41 6.66 13.26 -2.45
C ASN A 41 6.68 11.73 -2.56
N LEU A 42 5.98 11.06 -1.64
CA LEU A 42 5.88 9.60 -1.63
C LEU A 42 4.85 9.06 -2.63
N HIS A 43 5.11 7.86 -3.16
CA HIS A 43 4.16 7.10 -3.95
C HIS A 43 4.25 5.58 -3.65
N PRO A 44 3.20 4.78 -3.96
CA PRO A 44 3.14 3.36 -3.59
C PRO A 44 4.38 2.52 -3.95
N HIS A 45 4.97 2.79 -5.12
CA HIS A 45 6.16 2.06 -5.57
C HIS A 45 7.40 2.28 -4.68
N MET A 46 7.58 3.48 -4.10
CA MET A 46 8.68 3.73 -3.15
C MET A 46 8.52 2.89 -1.88
N LEU A 47 7.29 2.78 -1.37
CA LEU A 47 7.01 1.95 -0.19
C LEU A 47 7.26 0.47 -0.48
N ARG A 48 6.85 -0.03 -1.66
CA ARG A 48 7.14 -1.39 -2.10
C ARG A 48 8.65 -1.64 -2.19
N HIS A 49 9.41 -0.69 -2.73
CA HIS A 49 10.86 -0.79 -2.83
C HIS A 49 11.53 -0.79 -1.46
N SER A 50 11.16 0.14 -0.58
CA SER A 50 11.68 0.20 0.79
C SER A 50 11.43 -1.11 1.55
N PHE A 51 10.23 -1.68 1.42
CA PHE A 51 9.90 -2.99 1.99
C PHE A 51 10.78 -4.11 1.42
N ALA A 52 10.93 -4.17 0.09
CA ALA A 52 11.74 -5.20 -0.58
C ALA A 52 13.21 -5.14 -0.16
N SER A 53 13.80 -3.94 -0.16
CA SER A 53 15.20 -3.73 0.24
C SER A 53 15.41 -4.09 1.71
N HIS A 54 14.54 -3.64 2.61
CA HIS A 54 14.64 -3.94 4.04
C HIS A 54 14.50 -5.45 4.32
N LEU A 55 13.59 -6.13 3.63
CA LEU A 55 13.42 -7.57 3.77
C LEU A 55 14.63 -8.33 3.21
N LEU A 56 15.18 -7.91 2.07
CA LEU A 56 16.37 -8.54 1.50
C LEU A 56 17.60 -8.35 2.39
N GLU A 57 17.79 -7.16 2.95
CA GLU A 57 18.89 -6.86 3.88
C GLU A 57 18.83 -7.74 5.15
N SER A 58 17.63 -8.02 5.66
CA SER A 58 17.43 -8.81 6.89
C SER A 58 17.42 -10.33 6.68
N SER A 59 16.90 -10.81 5.55
CA SER A 59 16.74 -12.25 5.27
C SER A 59 17.82 -12.85 4.37
N GLN A 60 18.47 -12.03 3.54
CA GLN A 60 19.35 -12.45 2.43
C GLN A 60 18.71 -13.44 1.44
N ASP A 61 17.39 -13.63 1.50
CA ASP A 61 16.66 -14.55 0.63
C ASP A 61 15.87 -13.77 -0.42
N LEU A 62 16.51 -13.57 -1.58
CA LEU A 62 15.89 -12.88 -2.71
C LEU A 62 14.65 -13.60 -3.24
N ARG A 63 14.59 -14.92 -3.14
CA ARG A 63 13.49 -15.72 -3.68
C ARG A 63 12.25 -15.58 -2.80
N ALA A 64 12.41 -15.62 -1.49
CA ALA A 64 11.33 -15.33 -0.55
C ALA A 64 10.77 -13.91 -0.74
N VAL A 65 11.63 -12.91 -0.97
CA VAL A 65 11.20 -11.54 -1.27
C VAL A 65 10.39 -11.47 -2.57
N GLN A 66 10.81 -12.18 -3.62
CA GLN A 66 10.09 -12.22 -4.90
C GLN A 66 8.71 -12.88 -4.78
N GLU A 67 8.62 -14.03 -4.12
CA GLU A 67 7.37 -14.74 -3.86
C GLU A 67 6.38 -13.86 -3.08
N LEU A 68 6.84 -13.18 -2.03
CA LEU A 68 6.02 -12.28 -1.22
C LEU A 68 5.50 -11.07 -2.01
N LEU A 69 6.29 -10.58 -2.96
CA LEU A 69 5.90 -9.47 -3.84
C LEU A 69 5.01 -9.93 -5.00
N GLY A 70 4.85 -11.24 -5.21
CA GLY A 70 4.07 -11.80 -6.31
C GLY A 70 4.77 -11.69 -7.66
N HIS A 71 6.10 -11.75 -7.67
CA HIS A 71 6.89 -11.91 -8.89
C HIS A 71 7.14 -13.41 -9.09
N ALA A 72 6.48 -14.01 -10.09
CA ALA A 72 6.68 -15.39 -10.52
C ALA A 72 7.60 -15.45 -11.74
#